data_AF-A0A8J3X640-F1
#
_entry.id   AF-A0A8J3X640-F1
#
_cell.length_a   1.000
_cell.length_b   1.000
_cell.length_c   1.000
_cell.angle_alpha   90.00
_cell.angle_beta   90.00
_cell.angle_gamma   90.00
#
_symmetry.space_group_name_H-M   'P 1'
#
loop_
_entity.id
_entity.type
_entity.pdbx_description
1 polymer ?
#
loop_
_entity_poly.entity_id
_entity_poly.type
_entity_poly.pdbx_seq_one_letter_code
_entity_poly.pdbx_strand_id
1 'polypeptide(L)'
;MELRSPRWRPWAAPAWTFSYGALHVWWLTGPGASSAPPDEPFSPGRWAAVTLALLAAAACSLIAAGAGRRWTSPARWALVMAAWAAGAGLILYSYLLAISLVATVFGQYGDWASLLTRAAGTTGGVLTVACAVAEQRRVRRGCPACGRVHGRSPERRTDPTPRWAYVAAYVAVAGCVARVAAWVIDAVRPGGPSPIALGWPFMLFVVLLILAGTVLPLSLVHRWGRIWPRRVLPGGRGVPRWLVLGPAFFVGASLTGYFGLAGMTAWILGEGNLAGDTIVVWHLAMEMFGYTLWGLGLLVAATSYYGLTRPDCPLHGVATPRTDGSALRVPPGA
;
A
#
# COMPACT_ATOMS: atom_id res chain seq x y z
N MET A 1 -10.72 29.23 12.23
CA MET A 1 -9.29 29.55 12.04
C MET A 1 -8.73 28.59 10.99
N GLU A 2 -8.92 28.91 9.70
CA GLU A 2 -8.36 28.12 8.61
C GLU A 2 -6.86 28.38 8.53
N LEU A 3 -6.04 27.44 8.99
CA LEU A 3 -4.61 27.43 8.67
C LEU A 3 -4.50 27.31 7.15
N ARG A 4 -4.29 28.44 6.46
CA ARG A 4 -3.92 28.47 5.04
C ARG A 4 -2.74 27.53 4.88
N SER A 5 -2.98 26.38 4.26
CA SER A 5 -1.93 25.42 3.97
C SER A 5 -0.86 26.16 3.15
N PRO A 6 0.43 26.06 3.52
CA PRO A 6 1.51 26.73 2.81
C PRO A 6 1.42 26.50 1.30
N ARG A 7 1.56 27.57 0.51
CA ARG A 7 1.44 27.55 -0.95
C ARG A 7 2.41 26.59 -1.65
N TRP A 8 3.46 26.13 -0.97
CA TRP A 8 4.46 25.18 -1.49
C TRP A 8 3.99 23.71 -1.47
N ARG A 9 3.00 23.35 -0.63
CA ARG A 9 2.54 21.95 -0.49
C ARG A 9 2.17 21.25 -1.80
N PRO A 10 1.45 21.85 -2.78
CA PRO A 10 1.13 21.16 -4.03
C PRO A 10 2.35 20.92 -4.93
N TRP A 11 3.46 21.63 -4.71
CA TRP A 11 4.67 21.53 -5.54
C TRP A 11 5.71 20.55 -5.00
N ALA A 12 5.52 20.02 -3.78
CA ALA A 12 6.44 19.05 -3.20
C ALA A 12 6.54 17.75 -4.01
N ALA A 13 5.40 17.19 -4.42
CA ALA A 13 5.36 15.97 -5.23
C ALA A 13 6.07 16.12 -6.58
N PRO A 14 5.73 17.11 -7.44
CA PRO A 14 6.39 17.23 -8.73
C PRO A 14 7.87 17.59 -8.63
N ALA A 15 8.26 18.44 -7.66
CA ALA A 15 9.66 18.77 -7.43
C ALA A 15 10.48 17.52 -7.05
N TRP A 16 9.97 16.71 -6.10
CA TRP A 16 10.64 15.49 -5.67
C TRP A 16 10.80 14.47 -6.80
N THR A 17 9.73 14.18 -7.53
CA THR A 17 9.77 13.20 -8.64
C THR A 17 10.62 13.70 -9.80
N PHE A 18 10.63 15.01 -10.08
CA PHE A 18 11.53 15.57 -11.08
C PHE A 18 12.99 15.42 -10.69
N SER A 19 13.36 15.76 -9.44
CA SER A 19 14.73 15.57 -8.93
C SER A 19 15.18 14.12 -8.97
N TYR A 20 14.29 13.19 -8.59
CA TYR A 20 14.56 11.76 -8.68
C TYR A 20 14.81 11.31 -10.14
N GLY A 21 13.95 11.73 -11.08
CA GLY A 21 14.14 11.43 -12.50
C GLY A 21 15.43 12.03 -13.07
N ALA A 22 15.75 13.28 -12.73
CA ALA A 22 16.98 13.96 -13.15
C ALA A 22 18.24 13.25 -12.64
N LEU A 23 18.22 12.76 -11.41
CA LEU A 23 19.33 11.97 -10.84
C LEU A 23 19.54 10.66 -11.60
N HIS A 24 18.45 9.96 -11.96
CA HIS A 24 18.55 8.77 -12.80
C HIS A 24 19.06 9.06 -14.22
N VAL A 25 18.68 10.20 -14.82
CA VAL A 25 19.26 10.66 -16.09
C VAL A 25 20.76 10.90 -15.92
N TRP A 26 21.18 11.57 -14.85
CA TRP A 26 22.59 11.81 -14.59
C TRP A 26 23.41 10.52 -14.46
N TRP A 27 22.89 9.50 -13.75
CA TRP A 27 23.51 8.17 -13.67
C TRP A 27 23.59 7.45 -15.02
N LEU A 28 22.73 7.79 -15.98
CA LEU A 28 22.79 7.25 -17.34
C LEU A 28 23.83 7.97 -18.22
N THR A 29 24.40 9.09 -17.74
CA THR A 29 25.45 9.84 -18.46
C THR A 29 26.85 9.51 -17.94
N GLY A 30 27.85 9.60 -18.83
CA GLY A 30 29.25 9.25 -18.53
C GLY A 30 29.81 9.79 -17.21
N PRO A 31 29.60 11.08 -16.85
CA PRO A 31 30.09 11.62 -15.57
C PRO A 31 29.45 11.01 -14.31
N GLY A 32 28.22 10.52 -14.40
CA GLY A 32 27.48 9.98 -13.26
C GLY A 32 27.48 8.46 -13.15
N ALA A 33 27.78 7.76 -14.25
CA ALA A 33 27.70 6.29 -14.33
C ALA A 33 28.53 5.57 -13.27
N SER A 34 29.74 6.06 -12.94
CA SER A 34 30.62 5.44 -11.94
C SER A 34 30.11 5.51 -10.50
N SER A 35 29.15 6.40 -10.22
CA SER A 35 28.55 6.60 -8.90
C SER A 35 27.11 6.08 -8.81
N ALA A 36 26.63 5.45 -9.89
CA ALA A 36 25.33 4.83 -9.92
C ALA A 36 25.27 3.69 -8.87
N PRO A 37 24.24 3.64 -8.02
CA PRO A 37 23.99 2.46 -7.20
C PRO A 37 23.87 1.22 -8.09
N PRO A 38 24.12 0.00 -7.59
CA PRO A 38 23.87 -1.22 -8.37
C PRO A 38 22.44 -1.27 -8.92
N ASP A 39 22.28 -1.77 -10.14
CA ASP A 39 20.95 -2.03 -10.69
C ASP A 39 20.26 -3.14 -9.90
N GLU A 40 18.94 -3.01 -9.78
CA GLU A 40 18.15 -4.01 -9.08
C GLU A 40 17.97 -5.25 -9.96
N PRO A 41 18.12 -6.46 -9.38
CA PRO A 41 17.75 -7.69 -10.08
C PRO A 41 16.34 -7.58 -10.64
N PHE A 42 16.12 -8.05 -11.88
CA PHE A 42 14.79 -8.10 -12.52
C PHE A 42 14.08 -6.75 -12.68
N SER A 43 14.78 -5.63 -12.48
CA SER A 43 14.22 -4.30 -12.69
C SER A 43 14.27 -3.93 -14.17
N PRO A 44 13.26 -3.21 -14.70
CA PRO A 44 13.19 -2.77 -16.10
C PRO A 44 14.25 -1.69 -16.48
N GLY A 45 15.30 -1.55 -15.68
CA GLY A 45 16.40 -0.61 -15.89
C GLY A 45 16.09 0.83 -15.48
N ARG A 46 17.11 1.69 -15.56
CA ARG A 46 17.03 3.10 -15.11
C ARG A 46 16.10 3.96 -15.96
N TRP A 47 15.93 3.64 -17.25
CA TRP A 47 15.00 4.37 -18.13
C TRP A 47 13.54 4.23 -17.68
N ALA A 48 13.18 3.11 -17.05
CA ALA A 48 11.87 2.95 -16.45
C ALA A 48 11.67 3.92 -15.26
N ALA A 49 12.69 4.06 -14.39
CA ALA A 49 12.67 5.03 -13.30
C ALA A 49 12.48 6.47 -13.81
N VAL A 50 13.24 6.85 -14.85
CA VAL A 50 13.14 8.17 -15.49
C VAL A 50 11.73 8.40 -16.03
N THR A 51 11.21 7.45 -16.81
CA THR A 51 9.87 7.56 -17.42
C THR A 51 8.79 7.70 -16.36
N LEU A 52 8.79 6.84 -15.33
CA LEU A 52 7.83 6.89 -14.23
C LEU A 52 7.92 8.21 -13.45
N ALA A 53 9.13 8.68 -13.15
CA ALA A 53 9.36 9.89 -12.40
C ALA A 53 8.95 11.16 -13.15
N LEU A 54 9.23 11.24 -14.45
CA LEU A 54 8.84 12.37 -15.29
C LEU A 54 7.32 12.38 -15.55
N LEU A 55 6.70 11.22 -15.76
CA LEU A 55 5.23 11.11 -15.85
C LEU A 55 4.57 11.56 -14.54
N ALA A 56 5.10 11.11 -13.39
CA ALA A 56 4.64 11.54 -12.08
C ALA A 56 4.78 13.06 -11.87
N ALA A 57 5.92 13.63 -12.27
CA ALA A 57 6.20 15.07 -12.17
C ALA A 57 5.24 15.88 -13.06
N ALA A 58 5.04 15.48 -14.31
CA ALA A 58 4.14 16.13 -15.24
C ALA A 58 2.69 16.08 -14.74
N ALA A 59 2.20 14.89 -14.35
CA ALA A 59 0.84 14.73 -13.85
C ALA A 59 0.60 15.55 -12.58
N CYS A 60 1.53 15.51 -11.61
CA CYS A 60 1.39 16.29 -10.39
C CYS A 60 1.49 17.80 -10.64
N SER A 61 2.31 18.25 -11.59
CA SER A 61 2.41 19.67 -11.96
C SER A 61 1.11 20.18 -12.57
N LEU A 62 0.46 19.40 -13.44
CA LEU A 62 -0.84 19.73 -14.01
C LEU A 62 -1.95 19.80 -12.95
N ILE A 63 -1.93 18.88 -11.98
CA ILE A 63 -2.86 18.88 -10.84
C ILE A 63 -2.60 20.11 -9.94
N ALA A 64 -1.33 20.40 -9.63
CA ALA A 64 -0.91 21.52 -8.79
C ALA A 64 -1.28 22.89 -9.39
N ALA A 65 -1.05 23.05 -10.70
CA ALA A 65 -1.45 24.24 -11.46
C ALA A 65 -2.98 24.39 -11.56
N GLY A 66 -3.74 23.32 -11.25
CA GLY A 66 -5.19 23.29 -11.38
C GLY A 66 -5.67 23.34 -12.83
N ALA A 67 -4.82 22.90 -13.77
CA ALA A 67 -5.16 22.81 -15.20
C ALA A 67 -6.41 21.95 -15.42
N GLY A 68 -6.56 20.88 -14.62
CA GLY A 68 -7.72 19.99 -14.64
C GLY A 68 -9.07 20.69 -14.38
N ARG A 69 -9.11 21.89 -13.79
CA ARG A 69 -10.38 22.62 -13.58
C ARG A 69 -11.06 23.04 -14.89
N ARG A 70 -10.29 23.22 -15.97
CA ARG A 70 -10.79 23.62 -17.30
C ARG A 70 -11.10 22.42 -18.20
N TRP A 71 -10.76 21.21 -17.74
CA TRP A 71 -10.88 19.99 -18.55
C TRP A 71 -12.22 19.30 -18.34
N THR A 72 -12.63 18.53 -19.35
CA THR A 72 -13.78 17.64 -19.27
C THR A 72 -13.55 16.56 -18.20
N SER A 73 -14.65 16.02 -17.65
CA SER A 73 -14.60 14.92 -16.66
C SER A 73 -13.71 13.73 -17.09
N PRO A 74 -13.79 13.19 -18.33
CA PRO A 74 -12.92 12.08 -18.73
C PRO A 74 -11.43 12.44 -18.76
N ALA A 75 -11.06 13.64 -19.23
CA ALA A 75 -9.68 14.07 -19.26
C ALA A 75 -9.09 14.22 -17.85
N ARG A 76 -9.89 14.68 -16.87
CA ARG A 76 -9.47 14.71 -15.46
C ARG A 76 -9.28 13.31 -14.88
N TRP A 77 -10.15 12.37 -15.24
CA TRP A 77 -9.96 10.97 -14.83
C TRP A 77 -8.71 10.35 -15.44
N ALA A 78 -8.41 10.62 -16.71
CA ALA A 78 -7.17 10.17 -17.34
C ALA A 78 -5.94 10.70 -16.59
N LEU A 79 -5.94 11.98 -16.20
CA LEU A 79 -4.86 12.57 -15.39
C LEU A 79 -4.72 11.89 -14.02
N VAL A 80 -5.84 11.61 -13.33
CA VAL A 80 -5.85 10.87 -12.06
C VAL A 80 -5.28 9.47 -12.24
N MET A 81 -5.67 8.76 -13.30
CA MET A 81 -5.18 7.41 -13.59
C MET A 81 -3.70 7.41 -13.95
N ALA A 82 -3.23 8.39 -14.72
CA ALA A 82 -1.81 8.54 -15.05
C ALA A 82 -0.97 8.79 -13.78
N ALA A 83 -1.43 9.67 -12.88
CA ALA A 83 -0.77 9.91 -11.61
C ALA A 83 -0.76 8.66 -10.71
N TRP A 84 -1.87 7.92 -10.66
CA TRP A 84 -1.93 6.64 -9.96
C TRP A 84 -0.95 5.62 -10.52
N ALA A 85 -0.93 5.43 -11.84
CA ALA A 85 -0.05 4.48 -12.51
C ALA A 85 1.43 4.83 -12.32
N ALA A 86 1.80 6.10 -12.51
CA ALA A 86 3.17 6.55 -12.30
C ALA A 86 3.61 6.43 -10.83
N GLY A 87 2.74 6.82 -9.89
CA GLY A 87 3.03 6.75 -8.46
C GLY A 87 3.14 5.31 -7.94
N ALA A 88 2.19 4.45 -8.33
CA ALA A 88 2.25 3.03 -8.01
C ALA A 88 3.46 2.36 -8.68
N GLY A 89 3.76 2.72 -9.93
CA GLY A 89 4.93 2.25 -10.66
C GLY A 89 6.24 2.62 -9.97
N LEU A 90 6.38 3.84 -9.41
CA LEU A 90 7.57 4.22 -8.63
C LEU A 90 7.72 3.41 -7.33
N ILE A 91 6.62 3.17 -6.61
CA ILE A 91 6.63 2.32 -5.41
C ILE A 91 7.07 0.90 -5.79
N LEU A 92 6.53 0.37 -6.88
CA LEU A 92 6.80 -0.98 -7.35
C LEU A 92 8.20 -1.10 -7.95
N TYR A 93 8.72 -0.05 -8.57
CA TYR A 93 10.11 0.04 -9.01
C TYR A 93 11.07 -0.01 -7.82
N SER A 94 10.66 0.46 -6.64
CA SER A 94 11.46 0.42 -5.40
C SER A 94 11.10 -0.75 -4.48
N TYR A 95 10.65 -1.89 -5.04
CA TYR A 95 10.11 -3.02 -4.28
C TYR A 95 11.11 -3.62 -3.26
N LEU A 96 12.42 -3.50 -3.50
CA LEU A 96 13.46 -3.98 -2.59
C LEU A 96 13.66 -3.11 -1.34
N LEU A 97 12.98 -1.96 -1.22
CA LEU A 97 13.12 -1.07 -0.06
C LEU A 97 12.87 -1.81 1.26
N ALA A 98 11.81 -2.62 1.33
CA ALA A 98 11.44 -3.31 2.55
C ALA A 98 12.48 -4.34 2.99
N ILE A 99 13.01 -5.13 2.05
CA ILE A 99 14.09 -6.08 2.33
C ILE A 99 15.34 -5.33 2.77
N SER A 100 15.66 -4.20 2.12
CA SER A 100 16.81 -3.36 2.49
C SER A 100 16.68 -2.86 3.93
N LEU A 101 15.52 -2.34 4.32
CA LEU A 101 15.25 -1.87 5.68
C LEU A 101 15.36 -2.98 6.71
N VAL A 102 14.79 -4.15 6.41
CA VAL A 102 14.88 -5.32 7.29
C VAL A 102 16.34 -5.77 7.42
N ALA A 103 17.08 -5.87 6.31
CA ALA A 103 18.49 -6.21 6.32
C ALA A 103 19.33 -5.20 7.13
N THR A 104 19.04 -3.89 7.03
CA THR A 104 19.68 -2.86 7.85
C THR A 104 19.41 -3.06 9.34
N VAL A 105 18.16 -3.37 9.74
CA VAL A 105 17.80 -3.64 11.15
C VAL A 105 18.56 -4.84 11.71
N PHE A 106 18.85 -5.85 10.89
CA PHE A 106 19.64 -7.02 11.27
C PHE A 106 21.16 -6.85 11.07
N GLY A 107 21.63 -5.65 10.73
CA GLY A 107 23.05 -5.38 10.50
C GLY A 107 23.65 -6.07 9.28
N GLN A 108 22.82 -6.49 8.33
CA GLN A 108 23.20 -7.26 7.14
C GLN A 108 23.29 -6.40 5.85
N TYR A 109 23.16 -5.07 5.95
CA TYR A 109 23.08 -4.19 4.78
C TYR A 109 24.14 -3.11 4.79
N GLY A 110 24.98 -3.08 3.75
CA GLY A 110 26.10 -2.13 3.63
C GLY A 110 25.94 -1.04 2.57
N ASP A 111 24.99 -1.17 1.64
CA ASP A 111 24.87 -0.25 0.50
C ASP A 111 23.83 0.85 0.72
N TRP A 112 24.23 1.90 1.45
CA TRP A 112 23.37 3.05 1.73
C TRP A 112 22.86 3.77 0.47
N ALA A 113 23.59 3.74 -0.64
CA ALA A 113 23.19 4.41 -1.88
C ALA A 113 21.94 3.75 -2.49
N SER A 114 21.91 2.42 -2.54
CA SER A 114 20.74 1.66 -2.97
C SER A 114 19.54 1.89 -2.04
N LEU A 115 19.75 1.86 -0.72
CA LEU A 115 18.67 2.12 0.24
C LEU A 115 18.05 3.51 0.06
N LEU A 116 18.90 4.55 -0.04
CA LEU A 116 18.45 5.93 -0.22
C LEU A 116 17.73 6.13 -1.56
N THR A 117 18.22 5.50 -2.63
CA THR A 117 17.58 5.55 -3.95
C THR A 117 16.19 4.91 -3.91
N ARG A 118 16.06 3.72 -3.32
CA ARG A 118 14.77 3.02 -3.11
C ARG A 118 13.82 3.83 -2.23
N ALA A 119 14.34 4.44 -1.17
CA ALA A 119 13.56 5.31 -0.29
C ALA A 119 13.07 6.57 -1.03
N ALA A 120 13.92 7.17 -1.87
CA ALA A 120 13.58 8.33 -2.67
C ALA A 120 12.51 8.01 -3.73
N GLY A 121 12.63 6.88 -4.44
CA GLY A 121 11.64 6.40 -5.39
C GLY A 121 10.29 6.13 -4.75
N THR A 122 10.28 5.39 -3.62
CA THR A 122 9.07 5.12 -2.84
C THR A 122 8.43 6.42 -2.33
N THR A 123 9.23 7.35 -1.82
CA THR A 123 8.74 8.67 -1.36
C THR A 123 8.08 9.43 -2.50
N GLY A 124 8.72 9.48 -3.67
CA GLY A 124 8.15 10.08 -4.88
C GLY A 124 6.82 9.44 -5.24
N GLY A 125 6.77 8.11 -5.30
CA GLY A 125 5.55 7.38 -5.61
C GLY A 125 4.41 7.62 -4.61
N VAL A 126 4.68 7.64 -3.31
CA VAL A 126 3.70 7.96 -2.26
C VAL A 126 3.16 9.38 -2.41
N LEU A 127 4.04 10.36 -2.67
CA LEU A 127 3.64 11.75 -2.91
C LEU A 127 2.76 11.87 -4.16
N THR A 128 3.09 11.16 -5.24
CA THR A 128 2.30 11.13 -6.47
C THR A 128 0.93 10.49 -6.25
N VAL A 129 0.86 9.35 -5.55
CA VAL A 129 -0.42 8.71 -5.19
C VAL A 129 -1.26 9.64 -4.31
N ALA A 130 -0.66 10.34 -3.35
CA ALA A 130 -1.37 11.32 -2.53
C ALA A 130 -1.96 12.46 -3.39
N CYS A 131 -1.22 12.94 -4.39
CA CYS A 131 -1.69 13.92 -5.36
C CYS A 131 -2.86 13.38 -6.20
N ALA A 132 -2.74 12.15 -6.72
CA ALA A 132 -3.78 11.46 -7.48
C ALA A 132 -5.07 11.29 -6.66
N VAL A 133 -4.95 10.86 -5.40
CA VAL A 133 -6.07 10.71 -4.47
C VAL A 133 -6.74 12.05 -4.17
N ALA A 134 -5.96 13.13 -4.01
CA ALA A 134 -6.51 14.46 -3.77
C ALA A 134 -7.34 14.94 -4.99
N GLU A 135 -6.84 14.76 -6.21
CA GLU A 135 -7.58 15.11 -7.42
C GLU A 135 -8.78 14.18 -7.66
N GLN A 136 -8.63 12.88 -7.41
CA GLN A 136 -9.73 11.91 -7.48
C GLN A 136 -10.91 12.30 -6.57
N ARG A 137 -10.63 12.78 -5.35
CA ARG A 137 -11.65 13.26 -4.42
C ARG A 137 -12.38 14.48 -4.98
N ARG A 138 -11.67 15.41 -5.63
CA ARG A 138 -12.27 16.59 -6.27
C ARG A 138 -13.13 16.19 -7.46
N VAL A 139 -12.67 15.28 -8.31
CA VAL A 139 -13.44 14.76 -9.46
C VAL A 139 -14.71 14.04 -8.99
N ARG A 140 -14.63 13.28 -7.90
CA ARG A 140 -15.79 12.59 -7.28
C ARG A 140 -16.72 13.50 -6.48
N ARG A 141 -16.45 14.80 -6.38
CA ARG A 141 -17.20 15.75 -5.53
C ARG A 141 -17.29 15.30 -4.07
N GLY A 142 -16.20 14.74 -3.54
CA GLY A 142 -16.13 14.38 -2.12
C GLY A 142 -16.21 15.61 -1.22
N CYS A 143 -16.72 15.42 0.00
CA CYS A 143 -16.79 16.44 1.03
C CYS A 143 -15.42 17.13 1.21
N PRO A 144 -15.35 18.48 1.22
CA PRO A 144 -14.07 19.18 1.37
C PRO A 144 -13.42 18.95 2.74
N ALA A 145 -14.21 18.69 3.78
CA ALA A 145 -13.71 18.47 5.14
C ALA A 145 -13.16 17.05 5.36
N CYS A 146 -13.91 16.02 4.98
CA CYS A 146 -13.53 14.62 5.26
C CYS A 146 -13.11 13.80 4.04
N GLY A 147 -13.29 14.34 2.82
CA GLY A 147 -12.98 13.66 1.57
C GLY A 147 -13.89 12.48 1.22
N ARG A 148 -14.97 12.23 1.98
CA ARG A 148 -15.94 11.16 1.73
C ARG A 148 -17.04 11.62 0.77
N VAL A 149 -17.63 10.66 0.07
CA VAL A 149 -18.91 10.84 -0.61
C VAL A 149 -19.97 10.25 0.32
N HIS A 150 -20.69 11.12 1.03
CA HIS A 150 -21.73 10.74 1.99
C HIS A 150 -22.79 9.87 1.33
N GLY A 151 -23.30 8.86 2.06
CA GLY A 151 -24.27 7.88 1.55
C GLY A 151 -23.72 6.80 0.60
N ARG A 152 -22.46 6.87 0.16
CA ARG A 152 -21.82 5.82 -0.67
C ARG A 152 -20.58 5.18 -0.05
N SER A 153 -20.03 5.79 1.00
CA SER A 153 -18.83 5.31 1.67
C SER A 153 -19.13 5.03 3.14
N PRO A 154 -18.42 4.07 3.77
CA PRO A 154 -18.58 3.85 5.20
C PRO A 154 -18.34 5.14 5.98
N GLU A 155 -19.26 5.45 6.89
CA GLU A 155 -19.30 6.71 7.59
C GLU A 155 -18.74 6.56 9.01
N ARG A 156 -18.93 5.38 9.62
CA ARG A 156 -18.54 5.10 11.00
C ARG A 156 -17.66 3.87 11.09
N ARG A 157 -16.84 3.85 12.15
CA ARG A 157 -15.97 2.72 12.48
C ARG A 157 -16.73 1.43 12.79
N THR A 158 -17.97 1.57 13.25
CA THR A 158 -18.89 0.48 13.58
C THR A 158 -19.60 -0.11 12.37
N ASP A 159 -19.51 0.53 11.19
CA ASP A 159 -20.17 0.05 9.99
C ASP A 159 -19.64 -1.34 9.61
N PRO A 160 -20.50 -2.20 9.03
CA PRO A 160 -20.09 -3.53 8.64
C PRO A 160 -18.99 -3.47 7.57
N THR A 161 -18.02 -4.37 7.71
CA THR A 161 -16.99 -4.53 6.67
C THR A 161 -17.65 -5.11 5.42
N PRO A 162 -17.40 -4.54 4.23
CA PRO A 162 -17.98 -5.06 2.99
C PRO A 162 -17.46 -6.47 2.67
N ARG A 163 -18.29 -7.30 2.03
CA ARG A 163 -17.97 -8.72 1.74
C ARG A 163 -16.69 -8.91 0.93
N TRP A 164 -16.41 -8.04 -0.04
CA TRP A 164 -15.19 -8.12 -0.84
C TRP A 164 -13.91 -7.98 0.00
N ALA A 165 -13.96 -7.20 1.09
CA ALA A 165 -12.80 -7.03 1.96
C ALA A 165 -12.57 -8.29 2.81
N TYR A 166 -13.64 -8.95 3.26
CA TYR A 166 -13.53 -10.28 3.87
C TYR A 166 -12.91 -11.29 2.92
N VAL A 167 -13.41 -11.37 1.68
CA VAL A 167 -12.83 -12.26 0.66
C VAL A 167 -11.34 -11.98 0.49
N ALA A 168 -10.94 -10.71 0.35
CA ALA A 168 -9.54 -10.34 0.22
C ALA A 168 -8.69 -10.76 1.43
N ALA A 169 -9.19 -10.58 2.66
CA ALA A 169 -8.48 -11.02 3.85
C ALA A 169 -8.32 -12.55 3.92
N TYR A 170 -9.36 -13.31 3.56
CA TYR A 170 -9.27 -14.78 3.54
C TYR A 170 -8.43 -15.31 2.37
N VAL A 171 -8.42 -14.64 1.22
CA VAL A 171 -7.46 -14.89 0.14
C VAL A 171 -6.04 -14.66 0.65
N ALA A 172 -5.83 -13.62 1.47
CA ALA A 172 -4.53 -13.33 2.05
C ALA A 172 -4.05 -14.47 2.97
N VAL A 173 -4.95 -14.94 3.84
CA VAL A 173 -4.72 -16.08 4.73
C VAL A 173 -4.44 -17.36 3.92
N ALA A 174 -5.23 -17.63 2.87
CA ALA A 174 -5.04 -18.78 2.00
C ALA A 174 -3.68 -18.75 1.28
N GLY A 175 -3.25 -17.57 0.81
CA GLY A 175 -1.92 -17.39 0.22
C GLY A 175 -0.79 -17.67 1.21
N CYS A 176 -0.93 -17.20 2.47
CA CYS A 176 0.02 -17.54 3.53
C CYS A 176 0.05 -19.05 3.81
N VAL A 177 -1.12 -19.70 3.93
CA VAL A 177 -1.22 -21.14 4.15
C VAL A 177 -0.56 -21.92 3.00
N ALA A 178 -0.80 -21.54 1.73
CA ALA A 178 -0.17 -22.17 0.58
C ALA A 178 1.37 -22.08 0.65
N ARG A 179 1.90 -20.90 0.99
CA ARG A 179 3.33 -20.68 1.15
C ARG A 179 3.92 -21.49 2.31
N VAL A 180 3.24 -21.52 3.46
CA VAL A 180 3.71 -22.25 4.65
C VAL A 180 3.63 -23.76 4.42
N ALA A 181 2.60 -24.25 3.74
CA ALA A 181 2.44 -25.66 3.42
C ALA A 181 3.60 -26.20 2.58
N ALA A 182 4.05 -25.45 1.56
CA ALA A 182 5.21 -25.82 0.75
C ALA A 182 6.48 -26.02 1.63
N TRP A 183 6.73 -25.11 2.57
CA TRP A 183 7.85 -25.22 3.50
C TRP A 183 7.71 -26.38 4.48
N VAL A 184 6.52 -26.59 5.05
CA VAL A 184 6.26 -27.69 5.99
C VAL A 184 6.47 -29.04 5.31
N ILE A 185 6.02 -29.19 4.06
CA ILE A 185 6.22 -30.42 3.27
C ILE A 185 7.71 -30.74 3.13
N ASP A 186 8.56 -29.74 2.89
CA ASP A 186 10.01 -29.95 2.80
C ASP A 186 10.66 -30.25 4.15
N ALA A 187 10.19 -29.63 5.23
CA ALA A 187 10.71 -29.86 6.56
C ALA A 187 10.42 -31.27 7.09
N VAL A 188 9.31 -31.91 6.67
CA VAL A 188 8.93 -33.27 7.10
C VAL A 188 9.49 -34.38 6.21
N ARG A 189 10.08 -34.05 5.06
CA ARG A 189 10.73 -35.05 4.19
C ARG A 189 11.99 -35.61 4.86
N PRO A 190 12.33 -36.89 4.65
CA PRO A 190 13.59 -37.45 5.11
C PRO A 190 14.79 -36.62 4.61
N GLY A 191 15.64 -36.16 5.52
CA GLY A 191 16.77 -35.27 5.21
C GLY A 191 16.42 -33.77 5.12
N GLY A 192 15.18 -33.38 5.44
CA GLY A 192 14.76 -31.98 5.49
C GLY A 192 15.50 -31.16 6.56
N PRO A 193 15.66 -29.84 6.36
CA PRO A 193 16.34 -28.98 7.32
C PRO A 193 15.56 -28.91 8.63
N SER A 194 16.21 -29.19 9.76
CA SER A 194 15.55 -29.08 11.07
C SER A 194 15.33 -27.59 11.44
N PRO A 195 14.08 -27.17 11.74
CA PRO A 195 13.78 -25.77 12.09
C PRO A 195 14.52 -25.29 13.35
N ILE A 196 14.79 -26.21 14.27
CA ILE A 196 15.45 -25.93 15.56
C ILE A 196 16.93 -25.56 15.36
N ALA A 197 17.59 -26.10 14.32
CA ALA A 197 18.99 -25.80 14.02
C ALA A 197 19.23 -24.37 13.48
N LEU A 198 18.18 -23.67 13.03
CA LEU A 198 18.27 -22.31 12.47
C LEU A 198 18.28 -21.20 13.54
N GLY A 199 18.10 -21.56 14.82
CA GLY A 199 18.25 -20.66 15.97
C GLY A 199 17.11 -19.65 16.19
N TRP A 200 17.30 -18.77 17.18
CA TRP A 200 16.29 -17.80 17.64
C TRP A 200 15.78 -16.83 16.56
N PRO A 201 16.62 -16.23 15.69
CA PRO A 201 16.15 -15.30 14.65
C PRO A 201 15.14 -15.95 13.71
N PHE A 202 15.33 -17.22 13.39
CA PHE A 202 14.41 -17.98 12.56
C PHE A 202 13.05 -18.20 13.24
N MET A 203 13.04 -18.53 14.54
CA MET A 203 11.81 -18.69 15.30
C MET A 203 11.01 -17.37 15.37
N LEU A 204 11.70 -16.25 15.59
CA LEU A 204 11.08 -14.92 15.55
C LEU A 204 10.47 -14.63 14.17
N PHE A 205 11.20 -14.93 13.10
CA PHE A 205 10.70 -14.80 11.72
C PHE A 205 9.43 -15.62 11.50
N VAL A 206 9.39 -16.89 11.91
CA VAL A 206 8.21 -17.76 11.78
C VAL A 206 7.01 -17.19 12.54
N VAL A 207 7.21 -16.73 13.78
CA VAL A 207 6.13 -16.09 14.55
C VAL A 207 5.59 -14.85 13.84
N LEU A 208 6.47 -13.97 13.36
CA LEU A 208 6.08 -12.77 12.61
C LEU A 208 5.37 -13.12 11.30
N LEU A 209 5.84 -14.14 10.59
CA LEU A 209 5.23 -14.66 9.37
C LEU A 209 3.78 -15.10 9.62
N ILE A 210 3.54 -15.90 10.66
CA ILE A 210 2.20 -16.38 11.03
C ILE A 210 1.30 -15.21 11.46
N LEU A 211 1.81 -14.28 12.28
CA LEU A 211 1.05 -13.10 12.70
C LEU A 211 0.66 -12.22 11.51
N ALA A 212 1.58 -11.98 10.58
CA ALA A 212 1.33 -11.20 9.38
C ALA A 212 0.41 -11.95 8.38
N GLY A 213 0.45 -13.28 8.37
CA GLY A 213 -0.33 -14.14 7.50
C GLY A 213 -1.76 -14.41 7.96
N THR A 214 -2.02 -14.30 9.26
CA THR A 214 -3.32 -14.68 9.86
C THR A 214 -3.94 -13.54 10.66
N VAL A 215 -3.30 -13.13 11.75
CA VAL A 215 -3.83 -12.10 12.67
C VAL A 215 -3.99 -10.77 11.95
N LEU A 216 -2.98 -10.34 11.17
CA LEU A 216 -3.01 -9.08 10.45
C LEU A 216 -4.18 -9.00 9.44
N PRO A 217 -4.37 -9.91 8.47
CA PRO A 217 -5.51 -9.83 7.54
C PRO A 217 -6.86 -9.93 8.25
N LEU A 218 -6.99 -10.77 9.28
CA LEU A 218 -8.24 -10.87 10.04
C LEU A 218 -8.53 -9.60 10.85
N SER A 219 -7.51 -8.92 11.36
CA SER A 219 -7.67 -7.64 12.05
C SER A 219 -8.19 -6.52 11.13
N LEU A 220 -7.89 -6.59 9.82
CA LEU A 220 -8.37 -5.62 8.84
C LEU A 220 -9.88 -5.70 8.60
N VAL A 221 -10.49 -6.86 8.83
CA VAL A 221 -11.90 -7.09 8.45
C VAL A 221 -12.81 -7.28 9.65
N HIS A 222 -12.31 -7.84 10.75
CA HIS A 222 -13.10 -8.07 11.95
C HIS A 222 -13.14 -6.85 12.88
N ARG A 223 -14.16 -6.79 13.74
CA ARG A 223 -14.40 -5.66 14.65
C ARG A 223 -13.27 -5.46 15.66
N TRP A 224 -12.63 -6.54 16.12
CA TRP A 224 -11.58 -6.49 17.13
C TRP A 224 -10.32 -5.77 16.66
N GLY A 225 -10.03 -5.78 15.35
CA GLY A 225 -8.91 -5.01 14.81
C GLY A 225 -9.22 -3.52 14.65
N ARG A 226 -10.50 -3.12 14.74
CA ARG A 226 -10.93 -1.70 14.73
C ARG A 226 -11.18 -1.15 16.13
N ILE A 227 -11.71 -1.97 17.03
CA ILE A 227 -12.12 -1.58 18.38
C ILE A 227 -11.60 -2.65 19.32
N TRP A 228 -10.79 -2.24 20.31
CA TRP A 228 -10.25 -3.17 21.30
C TRP A 228 -11.39 -3.92 22.00
N PRO A 229 -11.30 -5.26 22.16
CA PRO A 229 -12.26 -6.02 22.95
C PRO A 229 -12.44 -5.39 24.34
N ARG A 230 -13.66 -5.40 24.89
CA ARG A 230 -13.94 -4.76 26.20
C ARG A 230 -13.09 -5.32 27.36
N ARG A 231 -12.59 -6.55 27.22
CA ARG A 231 -11.83 -7.28 28.26
C ARG A 231 -10.32 -7.01 28.25
N VAL A 232 -9.78 -6.35 27.23
CA VAL A 232 -8.34 -5.99 27.19
C VAL A 232 -8.16 -4.54 27.61
N LEU A 233 -7.00 -4.13 28.13
CA LEU A 233 -6.66 -2.72 28.26
C LEU A 233 -6.06 -2.25 26.93
N PRO A 234 -6.54 -1.18 26.24
CA PRO A 234 -7.58 -0.21 26.58
C PRO A 234 -8.94 -0.50 25.90
N GLY A 235 -9.74 -1.37 26.51
CA GLY A 235 -10.93 -1.98 25.93
C GLY A 235 -12.03 -0.99 25.54
N GLY A 236 -12.73 -1.29 24.45
CA GLY A 236 -13.78 -0.42 23.89
C GLY A 236 -13.27 0.80 23.15
N ARG A 237 -11.97 1.14 23.24
CA ARG A 237 -11.37 2.23 22.46
C ARG A 237 -11.07 1.78 21.03
N GLY A 238 -11.05 2.76 20.13
CA GLY A 238 -10.61 2.53 18.77
C GLY A 238 -9.13 2.18 18.71
N VAL A 239 -8.78 1.13 17.97
CA VAL A 239 -7.39 0.76 17.71
C VAL A 239 -6.71 1.91 16.94
N PRO A 240 -5.47 2.34 17.27
CA PRO A 240 -4.77 3.31 16.45
C PRO A 240 -4.64 2.80 15.00
N ARG A 241 -5.21 3.51 14.01
CA ARG A 241 -5.36 2.96 12.65
C ARG A 241 -4.04 2.51 12.02
N TRP A 242 -2.96 3.24 12.30
CA TRP A 242 -1.63 2.98 11.72
C TRP A 242 -0.91 1.80 12.35
N LEU A 243 -1.34 1.35 13.54
CA LEU A 243 -0.84 0.13 14.16
C LEU A 243 -1.14 -1.10 13.28
N VAL A 244 -2.28 -1.09 12.59
CA VAL A 244 -2.71 -2.18 11.70
C VAL A 244 -2.36 -1.86 10.24
N LEU A 245 -2.65 -0.63 9.79
CA LEU A 245 -2.41 -0.23 8.40
C LEU A 245 -0.93 -0.17 8.02
N GLY A 246 -0.05 0.27 8.92
CA GLY A 246 1.38 0.35 8.64
C GLY A 246 1.95 -1.01 8.25
N PRO A 247 1.83 -2.04 9.12
CA PRO A 247 2.24 -3.39 8.79
C PRO A 247 1.52 -3.97 7.56
N ALA A 248 0.21 -3.74 7.42
CA ALA A 248 -0.55 -4.25 6.27
C ALA A 248 -0.06 -3.68 4.93
N PHE A 249 0.20 -2.37 4.85
CA PHE A 249 0.76 -1.76 3.65
C PHE A 249 2.21 -2.16 3.43
N PHE A 250 3.02 -2.19 4.49
CA PHE A 250 4.43 -2.59 4.39
C PHE A 250 4.56 -4.03 3.87
N VAL A 251 3.96 -5.00 4.57
CA VAL A 251 4.00 -6.43 4.16
C VAL A 251 3.29 -6.63 2.83
N GLY A 252 2.10 -6.04 2.67
CA GLY A 252 1.30 -6.19 1.45
C GLY A 252 2.02 -5.71 0.20
N ALA A 253 2.58 -4.49 0.24
CA ALA A 253 3.33 -3.93 -0.88
C ALA A 253 4.62 -4.70 -1.14
N SER A 254 5.35 -5.09 -0.09
CA SER A 254 6.60 -5.84 -0.23
C SER A 254 6.38 -7.18 -0.91
N LEU A 255 5.40 -7.96 -0.46
CA LEU A 255 5.11 -9.27 -1.03
C LEU A 255 4.60 -9.15 -2.47
N THR A 256 3.73 -8.18 -2.73
CA THR A 256 3.20 -7.93 -4.08
C THR A 256 4.29 -7.50 -5.05
N GLY A 257 5.17 -6.58 -4.64
CA GLY A 257 6.27 -6.10 -5.49
C GLY A 257 7.34 -7.15 -5.71
N TYR A 258 7.82 -7.78 -4.63
CA TYR A 258 8.92 -8.74 -4.71
C TYR A 258 8.49 -10.05 -5.37
N PHE A 259 7.46 -10.72 -4.86
CA PHE A 259 7.07 -12.02 -5.40
C PHE A 259 6.13 -11.88 -6.60
N GLY A 260 5.16 -10.96 -6.52
CA GLY A 260 4.12 -10.82 -7.53
C GLY A 260 4.56 -10.14 -8.82
N LEU A 261 5.45 -9.14 -8.73
CA LEU A 261 6.02 -8.51 -9.92
C LEU A 261 7.40 -9.10 -10.24
N ALA A 262 8.41 -8.81 -9.42
CA ALA A 262 9.79 -9.16 -9.77
C ALA A 262 10.00 -10.68 -9.89
N GLY A 263 9.52 -11.45 -8.92
CA GLY A 263 9.61 -12.91 -8.90
C GLY A 263 8.85 -13.58 -10.05
N MET A 264 7.60 -13.18 -10.30
CA MET A 264 6.83 -13.69 -11.44
C MET A 264 7.45 -13.31 -12.78
N THR A 265 7.93 -12.07 -12.94
CA THR A 265 8.63 -11.65 -14.17
C THR A 265 9.89 -12.47 -14.38
N ALA A 266 10.73 -12.64 -13.35
CA ALA A 266 11.93 -13.46 -13.41
C ALA A 266 11.60 -14.90 -13.79
N TRP A 267 10.56 -15.49 -13.19
CA TRP A 267 10.12 -16.85 -13.49
C TRP A 267 9.65 -17.01 -14.94
N ILE A 268 8.82 -16.08 -15.43
CA ILE A 268 8.33 -16.09 -16.83
C ILE A 268 9.47 -15.93 -17.83
N LEU A 269 10.47 -15.10 -17.51
CA LEU A 269 11.64 -14.86 -18.36
C LEU A 269 12.73 -15.94 -18.22
N GLY A 270 12.57 -16.90 -17.32
CA GLY A 270 13.56 -17.96 -17.06
C GLY A 270 14.83 -17.45 -16.37
N GLU A 271 14.78 -16.28 -15.75
CA GLU A 271 15.92 -15.68 -15.08
C GLU A 271 16.11 -16.21 -13.64
N GLY A 272 17.30 -16.02 -13.08
CA GLY A 272 17.58 -16.41 -11.69
C GLY A 272 17.56 -17.93 -11.41
N ASN A 273 17.66 -18.76 -12.46
CA ASN A 273 17.55 -20.23 -12.38
C ASN A 273 16.22 -20.72 -11.77
N LEU A 274 15.18 -19.89 -11.81
CA LEU A 274 13.85 -20.23 -11.27
C LEU A 274 13.12 -21.27 -12.13
N ALA A 275 13.55 -21.48 -13.36
CA ALA A 275 13.03 -22.51 -14.27
C ALA A 275 13.96 -23.73 -14.42
N GLY A 276 14.99 -23.86 -13.56
CA GLY A 276 15.96 -24.96 -13.65
C GLY A 276 15.39 -26.32 -13.24
N ASP A 277 15.97 -27.40 -13.76
CA ASP A 277 15.54 -28.80 -13.56
C ASP A 277 15.52 -29.25 -12.08
N THR A 278 16.18 -28.51 -11.19
CA THR A 278 16.26 -28.83 -9.75
C THR A 278 15.10 -28.25 -8.93
N ILE A 279 14.35 -27.28 -9.45
CA ILE A 279 13.25 -26.64 -8.72
C ILE A 279 11.95 -27.32 -9.11
N VAL A 280 11.29 -27.95 -8.13
CA VAL A 280 9.99 -28.58 -8.38
C VAL A 280 8.95 -27.49 -8.64
N VAL A 281 8.43 -27.44 -9.88
CA VAL A 281 7.53 -26.37 -10.38
C VAL A 281 6.37 -26.06 -9.43
N TRP A 282 5.73 -27.08 -8.85
CA TRP A 282 4.61 -26.86 -7.93
C TRP A 282 5.06 -26.12 -6.66
N HIS A 283 6.29 -26.36 -6.17
CA HIS A 283 6.82 -25.72 -4.98
C HIS A 283 7.02 -24.23 -5.23
N LEU A 284 7.72 -23.89 -6.32
CA LEU A 284 7.92 -22.50 -6.73
C LEU A 284 6.59 -21.78 -6.98
N ALA A 285 5.63 -22.46 -7.62
CA ALA A 285 4.30 -21.91 -7.84
C ALA A 285 3.61 -21.56 -6.52
N MET A 286 3.63 -22.47 -5.53
CA MET A 286 3.03 -22.21 -4.21
C MET A 286 3.72 -21.05 -3.49
N GLU A 287 5.03 -20.89 -3.64
CA GLU A 287 5.72 -19.76 -3.07
C GLU A 287 5.33 -18.43 -3.74
N MET A 288 5.44 -18.37 -5.07
CA MET A 288 5.19 -17.16 -5.84
C MET A 288 3.72 -16.73 -5.74
N PHE A 289 2.78 -17.63 -6.02
CA PHE A 289 1.35 -17.32 -5.92
C PHE A 289 0.91 -17.11 -4.47
N GLY A 290 1.44 -17.90 -3.52
CA GLY A 290 1.11 -17.79 -2.11
C GLY A 290 1.45 -16.41 -1.56
N TYR A 291 2.69 -15.93 -1.76
CA TYR A 291 3.08 -14.58 -1.35
C TYR A 291 2.34 -13.49 -2.12
N THR A 292 2.10 -13.67 -3.41
CA THR A 292 1.39 -12.67 -4.23
C THR A 292 -0.05 -12.49 -3.76
N LEU A 293 -0.80 -13.58 -3.57
CA LEU A 293 -2.17 -13.55 -3.06
C LEU A 293 -2.23 -13.01 -1.64
N TRP A 294 -1.26 -13.36 -0.80
CA TRP A 294 -1.11 -12.80 0.53
C TRP A 294 -0.93 -11.28 0.49
N GLY A 295 0.00 -10.79 -0.33
CA GLY A 295 0.29 -9.37 -0.48
C GLY A 295 -0.91 -8.58 -1.00
N LEU A 296 -1.50 -9.02 -2.12
CA LEU A 296 -2.67 -8.37 -2.74
C LEU A 296 -3.88 -8.38 -1.81
N GLY A 297 -4.15 -9.51 -1.16
CA GLY A 297 -5.25 -9.63 -0.20
C GLY A 297 -5.12 -8.65 0.97
N LEU A 298 -3.91 -8.47 1.51
CA LEU A 298 -3.61 -7.46 2.53
C LEU A 298 -3.88 -6.04 2.04
N LEU A 299 -3.36 -5.68 0.85
CA LEU A 299 -3.54 -4.34 0.30
C LEU A 299 -5.02 -4.02 0.06
N VAL A 300 -5.77 -4.96 -0.53
CA VAL A 300 -7.20 -4.80 -0.78
C VAL A 300 -7.97 -4.68 0.54
N ALA A 301 -7.76 -5.58 1.51
CA ALA A 301 -8.41 -5.49 2.82
C ALA A 301 -8.05 -4.18 3.56
N ALA A 302 -6.81 -3.71 3.45
CA ALA A 302 -6.34 -2.46 4.04
C ALA A 302 -7.06 -1.23 3.47
N THR A 303 -7.44 -1.21 2.19
CA THR A 303 -8.23 -0.10 1.63
C THR A 303 -9.60 0.04 2.30
N SER A 304 -10.24 -1.09 2.62
CA SER A 304 -11.52 -1.11 3.35
C SER A 304 -11.34 -0.62 4.78
N TYR A 305 -10.36 -1.18 5.49
CA TYR A 305 -10.03 -0.79 6.86
C TYR A 305 -9.68 0.70 6.96
N TYR A 306 -8.92 1.24 6.00
CA TYR A 306 -8.62 2.66 5.93
C TYR A 306 -9.88 3.52 5.79
N GLY A 307 -10.84 3.11 4.95
CA GLY A 307 -12.13 3.79 4.83
C GLY A 307 -12.92 3.83 6.15
N LEU A 308 -13.02 2.67 6.81
CA LEU A 308 -13.76 2.48 8.06
C LEU A 308 -13.11 3.16 9.27
N THR A 309 -11.80 3.36 9.27
CA THR A 309 -11.07 3.92 10.42
C THR A 309 -10.68 5.39 10.27
N ARG A 310 -11.20 6.07 9.24
CA ARG A 310 -11.09 7.53 9.13
C ARG A 310 -11.89 8.22 10.26
N PRO A 311 -11.41 9.36 10.77
CA PRO A 311 -12.19 10.17 11.71
C PRO A 311 -13.58 10.51 11.16
N ASP A 312 -14.55 10.69 12.07
CA ASP A 312 -15.90 11.09 11.71
C ASP A 312 -15.88 12.46 11.02
N CYS A 313 -16.80 12.68 10.09
CA CYS A 313 -16.87 13.96 9.38
C CYS A 313 -17.42 15.05 10.32
N PRO A 314 -16.73 16.19 10.48
CA PRO A 314 -17.21 17.27 11.35
C PRO A 314 -18.50 17.93 10.84
N LEU A 315 -18.85 17.76 9.56
CA LEU A 315 -20.03 18.36 8.94
C LEU A 315 -21.27 17.43 8.95
N HIS A 316 -21.13 16.20 9.48
CA HIS A 316 -22.18 15.18 9.38
C HIS A 316 -23.47 15.54 10.15
N GLY A 317 -23.39 16.42 11.15
CA GLY A 317 -24.54 16.89 11.94
C GLY A 317 -25.21 18.17 11.43
N VAL A 318 -24.65 18.85 10.42
CA VAL A 318 -25.21 20.12 9.90
C VAL A 318 -26.24 19.88 8.78
N ALA A 319 -26.22 18.69 8.16
CA ALA A 319 -26.99 18.39 6.95
C ALA A 319 -28.20 17.45 7.18
N THR A 320 -28.50 17.04 8.41
CA THR A 320 -29.79 16.41 8.72
C THR A 320 -30.72 17.50 9.24
N PRO A 321 -31.71 17.99 8.46
CA PRO A 321 -32.87 18.61 9.06
C PRO A 321 -33.41 17.57 10.04
N ARG A 322 -33.37 17.92 11.31
CA ARG A 322 -34.12 17.22 12.34
C ARG A 322 -35.59 17.40 11.95
N THR A 323 -36.14 16.45 11.20
CA THR A 323 -37.58 16.26 11.12
C THR A 323 -38.03 15.74 12.49
N ASP A 324 -37.90 16.59 13.51
CA ASP A 324 -38.70 16.42 14.71
C ASP A 324 -40.12 16.72 14.25
N GLY A 325 -40.86 15.65 13.98
CA GLY A 325 -42.31 15.66 13.93
C GLY A 325 -42.89 15.93 15.31
N SER A 326 -42.49 17.03 15.94
CA SER A 326 -43.29 17.68 16.97
C SER A 326 -44.47 18.31 16.24
N ALA A 327 -45.50 17.48 16.06
CA ALA A 327 -46.83 17.90 15.72
C ALA A 327 -47.21 19.09 16.62
N LEU A 328 -47.32 20.27 16.01
CA LEU A 328 -48.11 21.38 16.51
C LEU A 328 -49.53 20.84 16.74
N ARG A 329 -49.86 20.46 17.98
CA ARG A 329 -51.25 20.39 18.42
C ARG A 329 -51.74 21.83 18.50
N VAL A 330 -52.38 22.30 17.43
CA VAL A 330 -53.29 23.43 17.49
C VAL A 330 -54.48 22.96 18.34
N PRO A 331 -54.79 23.59 19.49
CA PRO A 331 -56.04 23.30 20.18
C PRO A 331 -57.20 23.83 19.32
N PRO A 332 -58.24 23.02 19.07
CA PRO A 332 -59.46 23.55 18.49
C PRO A 332 -60.08 24.52 19.49
N GLY A 333 -60.45 25.71 19.02
CA GLY A 333 -61.01 26.76 19.86
C GLY A 333 -62.31 26.33 20.55
N ALA A 334 -62.41 26.72 21.82
CA ALA A 334 -63.62 27.09 22.54
C ALA A 334 -63.20 28.03 23.68
#